data_AF-A0A699UWM2-F1
#
_entry.id   AF-A0A699UWM2-F1
#
_cell.length_a   1.000
_cell.length_b   1.000
_cell.length_c   1.000
_cell.angle_alpha   90.00
_cell.angle_beta   90.00
_cell.angle_gamma   90.00
#
_symmetry.space_group_name_H-M   'P 1'
#
loop_
_entity.id
_entity.type
_entity.pdbx_description
1 polymer ?
#
loop_
_entity_poly.entity_id
_entity_poly.type
_entity_poly.pdbx_seq_one_letter_code
_entity_poly.pdbx_strand_id
1 'polypeptide(L)'
;VFDQSEEAIKRVAFKFVDERSLMQALVRTVEGSIRAFVATQRQAAVLSLRGEIVLHVKDQLDETLESWGYHLIDLQLNDIAFDEEIMRSMAKVVASNNLKAAAENEGQALLITKTKAAEAEGNAIKISAEAEKIAAQLRGQGVALFREEVTKGMAHAVQELADNNLDPSLVYFSMWTEAIKHFA
;
A
#
# COMPACT_ATOMS: atom_id res chain seq x y z
N VAL A 1 -35.48 32.20 -30.08
CA VAL A 1 -36.76 31.78 -29.48
C VAL A 1 -36.94 30.31 -29.83
N PHE A 2 -36.77 29.41 -28.85
CA PHE A 2 -36.76 27.96 -29.07
C PHE A 2 -38.17 27.37 -29.25
N ASP A 3 -39.20 28.00 -28.66
CA ASP A 3 -40.60 27.69 -28.90
C ASP A 3 -41.37 28.99 -29.23
N GLN A 4 -42.03 29.01 -30.39
CA GLN A 4 -42.84 30.13 -30.89
C GLN A 4 -44.34 29.86 -30.75
N SER A 5 -44.74 28.85 -29.98
CA SER A 5 -46.14 28.54 -29.73
C SER A 5 -46.85 29.72 -29.09
N GLU A 6 -48.09 29.97 -29.51
CA GLU A 6 -48.93 31.03 -28.96
C GLU A 6 -49.11 30.86 -27.44
N GLU A 7 -49.17 29.61 -26.98
CA GLU A 7 -49.25 29.30 -25.56
C GLU A 7 -47.99 29.68 -24.79
N ALA A 8 -46.78 29.43 -25.33
CA ALA A 8 -45.54 29.85 -24.68
C ALA A 8 -45.46 31.37 -24.54
N ILE A 9 -45.87 32.11 -25.58
CA ILE A 9 -45.93 33.57 -25.54
C ILE A 9 -46.92 34.05 -24.48
N LYS A 10 -48.09 33.42 -24.36
CA LYS A 10 -49.06 33.71 -23.29
C LYS A 10 -48.50 33.41 -21.89
N ARG A 11 -47.79 32.28 -21.73
CA ARG A 11 -47.15 31.93 -20.45
C ARG A 11 -46.11 32.97 -20.06
N VAL A 12 -45.20 33.35 -20.97
CA VAL A 12 -44.18 34.37 -20.70
C VAL A 12 -44.82 35.71 -20.36
N ALA A 13 -45.84 36.12 -21.10
CA ALA A 13 -46.46 37.44 -20.95
C ALA A 13 -47.33 37.59 -19.69
N PHE A 14 -47.97 36.53 -19.21
CA PHE A 14 -48.98 36.61 -18.15
C PHE A 14 -48.64 35.86 -16.86
N LYS A 15 -47.58 35.04 -16.84
CA LYS A 15 -47.24 34.25 -15.64
C LYS A 15 -46.61 35.07 -14.52
N PHE A 16 -45.91 36.16 -14.86
CA PHE A 16 -45.31 37.07 -13.89
C PHE A 16 -45.76 38.51 -14.16
N VAL A 17 -46.07 39.24 -13.09
CA VAL A 17 -46.50 40.64 -13.17
C VAL A 17 -45.33 41.56 -13.53
N ASP A 18 -44.11 41.20 -13.09
CA ASP A 18 -42.89 41.97 -13.29
C ASP A 18 -41.64 41.08 -13.23
N GLU A 19 -40.51 41.61 -13.69
CA GLU A 19 -39.22 40.92 -13.71
C GLU A 19 -38.71 40.53 -12.31
N ARG A 20 -38.99 41.33 -11.27
CA ARG A 20 -38.56 41.01 -9.90
C ARG A 20 -39.30 39.78 -9.38
N SER A 21 -40.60 39.68 -9.69
CA SER A 21 -41.41 38.49 -9.38
C SER A 21 -40.85 37.22 -10.06
N LEU A 22 -40.43 37.31 -11.32
CA LEU A 22 -39.75 36.23 -12.04
C LEU A 22 -38.43 35.86 -11.34
N MET A 23 -37.56 36.84 -11.08
CA MET A 23 -36.26 36.59 -10.45
C MET A 23 -36.40 36.00 -9.06
N GLN A 24 -37.39 36.44 -8.27
CA GLN A 24 -37.65 35.88 -6.95
C GLN A 24 -38.14 34.44 -7.02
N ALA A 25 -39.03 34.11 -7.96
CA ALA A 25 -39.48 32.75 -8.18
C ALA A 25 -38.32 31.84 -8.62
N LEU A 26 -37.48 32.32 -9.55
CA LEU A 26 -36.30 31.60 -10.02
C LEU A 26 -35.34 31.28 -8.88
N VAL A 27 -34.94 32.29 -8.09
CA VAL A 27 -34.03 32.10 -6.95
C VAL A 27 -34.60 31.10 -5.95
N ARG A 28 -35.90 31.19 -5.62
CA ARG A 28 -36.55 30.23 -4.71
C ARG A 28 -36.56 28.81 -5.24
N THR A 29 -36.81 28.61 -6.53
CA THR A 29 -36.79 27.28 -7.15
C THR A 29 -35.37 26.70 -7.13
N VAL A 30 -34.36 27.51 -7.49
CA VAL A 30 -32.94 27.11 -7.43
C VAL A 30 -32.55 26.70 -6.01
N GLU A 31 -32.83 27.54 -5.02
CA GLU A 31 -32.52 27.27 -3.61
C GLU A 31 -33.26 26.03 -3.08
N GLY A 32 -34.52 25.85 -3.46
CA GLY A 32 -35.31 24.67 -3.11
C GLY A 32 -34.72 23.38 -3.68
N SER A 33 -34.35 23.39 -4.96
CA SER A 33 -33.72 22.25 -5.64
C SER A 33 -32.38 21.88 -5.03
N ILE A 34 -31.50 22.86 -4.81
CA ILE A 34 -30.19 22.65 -4.15
C ILE A 34 -30.40 22.06 -2.76
N ARG A 35 -31.34 22.62 -1.97
CA ARG A 35 -31.60 22.15 -0.60
C ARG A 35 -32.11 20.72 -0.57
N ALA A 36 -33.02 20.36 -1.47
CA ALA A 36 -33.55 19.01 -1.58
C ALA A 36 -32.44 18.01 -1.94
N PHE A 37 -31.58 18.34 -2.90
CA PHE A 37 -30.47 17.50 -3.31
C PHE A 37 -29.44 17.32 -2.19
N VAL A 38 -28.98 18.44 -1.59
CA VAL A 38 -27.96 18.42 -0.53
C VAL A 38 -28.45 17.65 0.71
N ALA A 39 -29.75 17.69 1.03
CA ALA A 39 -30.31 16.95 2.17
C ALA A 39 -30.18 15.41 2.02
N THR A 40 -30.06 14.90 0.80
CA THR A 40 -29.87 13.46 0.55
C THR A 40 -28.40 13.03 0.61
N GLN A 41 -27.48 13.98 0.58
CA GLN A 41 -26.04 13.72 0.46
C GLN A 41 -25.33 13.81 1.81
N ARG A 42 -24.22 13.08 1.94
CA ARG A 42 -23.33 13.25 3.09
C ARG A 42 -22.62 14.60 2.97
N GLN A 43 -22.57 15.38 4.06
CA GLN A 43 -21.95 16.71 4.10
C GLN A 43 -20.54 16.76 3.47
N ALA A 44 -19.71 15.74 3.72
CA ALA A 44 -18.34 15.66 3.18
C ALA A 44 -18.27 15.50 1.64
N ALA A 45 -19.33 15.02 0.99
CA ALA A 45 -19.36 14.80 -0.46
C ALA A 45 -19.81 16.05 -1.23
N VAL A 46 -20.53 16.98 -0.60
CA VAL A 46 -21.16 18.11 -1.30
C VAL A 46 -20.13 19.00 -2.03
N LEU A 47 -18.91 19.13 -1.50
CA LEU A 47 -17.81 19.88 -2.14
C LEU A 47 -17.31 19.24 -3.44
N SER A 48 -17.26 17.91 -3.51
CA SER A 48 -16.87 17.19 -4.73
C SER A 48 -18.02 17.10 -5.73
N LEU A 49 -19.27 17.25 -5.27
CA LEU A 49 -20.48 17.09 -6.06
C LEU A 49 -20.90 18.35 -6.82
N ARG A 50 -20.05 19.40 -6.93
CA ARG A 50 -20.41 20.67 -7.62
C ARG A 50 -21.03 20.42 -9.01
N GLY A 51 -20.41 19.56 -9.82
CA GLY A 51 -20.92 19.22 -11.15
C GLY A 51 -22.28 18.51 -11.09
N GLU A 52 -22.45 17.57 -10.17
CA GLU A 52 -23.71 16.83 -9.99
C GLU A 52 -24.84 17.73 -9.47
N ILE A 53 -24.54 18.66 -8.57
CA ILE A 53 -25.50 19.67 -8.09
C ILE A 53 -25.97 20.52 -9.27
N VAL A 54 -25.04 21.04 -10.09
CA VAL A 54 -25.40 21.85 -11.27
C VAL A 54 -26.29 21.05 -12.21
N LEU A 55 -25.95 19.79 -12.49
CA LEU A 55 -26.69 18.96 -13.43
C LEU A 55 -28.10 18.67 -12.91
N HIS A 56 -28.24 18.31 -11.63
CA HIS A 56 -29.54 18.04 -11.03
C HIS A 56 -30.43 19.29 -10.96
N VAL A 57 -29.85 20.43 -10.60
CA VAL A 57 -30.57 21.70 -10.52
C VAL A 57 -30.96 22.19 -11.91
N LYS A 58 -30.10 22.00 -12.92
CA LYS A 58 -30.41 22.32 -14.32
C LYS A 58 -31.63 21.52 -14.79
N ASP A 59 -31.64 20.22 -14.56
CA ASP A 59 -32.73 19.32 -14.97
C ASP A 59 -34.08 19.74 -14.37
N GLN A 60 -34.12 20.03 -13.06
CA GLN A 60 -35.34 20.51 -12.40
C GLN A 60 -35.77 21.92 -12.85
N LEU A 61 -34.80 22.80 -13.10
CA LEU A 61 -35.09 24.16 -13.56
C LEU A 61 -35.58 24.18 -14.99
N ASP A 62 -35.05 23.32 -15.87
CA ASP A 62 -35.50 23.23 -17.26
C ASP A 62 -36.99 22.90 -17.32
N GLU A 63 -37.45 21.87 -16.62
CA GLU A 63 -38.88 21.52 -16.54
C GLU A 63 -39.75 22.70 -16.02
N THR A 64 -39.25 23.37 -14.99
CA THR A 64 -39.97 24.49 -14.36
C THR A 64 -40.03 25.70 -15.30
N LEU A 65 -38.93 26.04 -15.95
CA LEU A 65 -38.80 27.17 -16.87
C LEU A 65 -39.59 26.95 -18.16
N GLU A 66 -39.64 25.73 -18.68
CA GLU A 66 -40.50 25.39 -19.81
C GLU A 66 -41.98 25.65 -19.49
N SER A 67 -42.40 25.31 -18.27
CA SER A 67 -43.75 25.64 -17.78
C SER A 67 -44.02 27.15 -17.68
N TRP A 68 -42.97 27.97 -17.66
CA TRP A 68 -43.03 29.43 -17.67
C TRP A 68 -42.85 30.01 -19.08
N GLY A 69 -42.53 29.17 -20.07
CA GLY A 69 -42.22 29.55 -21.45
C GLY A 69 -40.79 30.06 -21.66
N TYR A 70 -39.90 29.80 -20.71
CA TYR A 70 -38.46 30.09 -20.80
C TYR A 70 -37.67 28.81 -21.05
N HIS A 71 -36.44 28.94 -21.54
CA HIS A 71 -35.50 27.84 -21.73
C HIS A 71 -34.15 28.17 -21.10
N LEU A 72 -33.58 27.25 -20.34
CA LEU A 72 -32.31 27.48 -19.64
C LEU A 72 -31.15 27.20 -20.59
N ILE A 73 -30.41 28.24 -20.97
CA ILE A 73 -29.23 28.07 -21.84
C ILE A 73 -28.09 27.41 -21.04
N ASP A 74 -27.71 28.02 -19.92
CA ASP A 74 -26.66 27.52 -19.05
C ASP A 74 -26.96 27.87 -17.58
N LEU A 75 -26.46 27.04 -16.67
CA LEU A 75 -26.52 27.26 -15.23
C LEU A 75 -25.12 27.10 -14.65
N GLN A 76 -24.62 28.15 -14.01
CA GLN A 76 -23.33 28.14 -13.36
C GLN A 76 -23.49 28.43 -11.87
N LEU A 77 -22.96 27.52 -11.05
CA LEU A 77 -22.77 27.75 -9.63
C LEU A 77 -21.49 28.56 -9.44
N ASN A 78 -21.58 29.80 -8.95
CA ASN A 78 -20.40 30.62 -8.67
C ASN A 78 -19.69 30.14 -7.40
N ASP A 79 -20.35 30.25 -6.24
CA ASP A 79 -19.80 29.86 -4.94
C ASP A 79 -20.82 29.07 -4.11
N ILE A 80 -20.35 28.02 -3.44
CA ILE A 80 -21.11 27.30 -2.41
C ILE A 80 -20.50 27.70 -1.06
N ALA A 81 -21.21 28.55 -0.32
CA ALA A 81 -20.83 28.93 1.03
C ALA A 81 -21.66 28.10 2.04
N PHE A 82 -20.98 27.53 3.02
CA PHE A 82 -21.61 26.89 4.17
C PHE A 82 -21.35 27.74 5.42
N ASP A 83 -22.25 27.62 6.41
CA ASP A 83 -22.02 28.22 7.71
C ASP A 83 -20.72 27.70 8.33
N GLU A 84 -20.05 28.57 9.09
CA GLU A 84 -18.72 28.30 9.67
C GLU A 84 -18.70 27.03 10.54
N GLU A 85 -19.79 26.75 11.25
CA GLU A 85 -19.94 25.54 12.05
C GLU A 85 -19.93 24.24 11.23
N ILE A 86 -20.55 24.26 10.04
CA ILE A 86 -20.57 23.12 9.13
C ILE A 86 -19.18 22.91 8.55
N MET A 87 -18.51 23.99 8.13
CA MET A 87 -17.14 23.94 7.62
C MET A 87 -16.18 23.34 8.65
N ARG A 88 -16.28 23.75 9.92
CA ARG A 88 -15.48 23.21 11.03
C ARG A 88 -15.73 21.71 11.22
N SER A 89 -16.98 21.29 11.14
CA SER A 89 -17.38 19.87 11.29
C SER A 89 -16.86 19.00 10.14
N MET A 90 -16.97 19.48 8.90
CA MET A 90 -16.45 18.80 7.72
C MET A 90 -14.92 18.70 7.75
N ALA A 91 -14.23 19.77 8.10
CA ALA A 91 -12.77 19.77 8.25
C ALA A 91 -12.31 18.72 9.27
N LYS A 92 -13.03 18.58 10.39
CA LYS A 92 -12.75 17.57 11.41
C LYS A 92 -12.93 16.14 10.87
N VAL A 93 -13.96 15.88 10.08
CA VAL A 93 -14.20 14.55 9.46
C VAL A 93 -13.10 14.20 8.46
N VAL A 94 -12.72 15.14 7.59
CA VAL A 94 -11.65 14.94 6.60
C VAL A 94 -10.31 14.71 7.31
N ALA A 95 -10.00 15.52 8.32
CA ALA A 95 -8.79 15.34 9.13
C ALA A 95 -8.76 13.97 9.80
N SER A 96 -9.87 13.53 10.41
CA SER A 96 -9.95 12.21 11.06
C SER A 96 -9.79 11.06 10.06
N ASN A 97 -10.38 11.15 8.87
CA ASN A 97 -10.22 10.14 7.83
C ASN A 97 -8.79 10.09 7.30
N ASN A 98 -8.16 11.24 7.09
CA ASN A 98 -6.76 11.32 6.66
C ASN A 98 -5.81 10.73 7.71
N LEU A 99 -6.05 11.03 9.00
CA LEU A 99 -5.27 10.44 10.11
C LEU A 99 -5.44 8.93 10.19
N LYS A 100 -6.67 8.41 10.00
CA LYS A 100 -6.92 6.98 9.96
C LYS A 100 -6.19 6.31 8.80
N ALA A 101 -6.30 6.86 7.60
CA ALA A 101 -5.61 6.35 6.42
C ALA A 101 -4.08 6.38 6.60
N ALA A 102 -3.55 7.45 7.19
CA ALA A 102 -2.13 7.56 7.52
C ALA A 102 -1.69 6.47 8.51
N ALA A 103 -2.45 6.27 9.60
CA ALA A 103 -2.15 5.23 10.59
C ALA A 103 -2.23 3.81 10.01
N GLU A 104 -3.19 3.53 9.12
CA GLU A 104 -3.28 2.26 8.41
C GLU A 104 -2.08 2.02 7.49
N ASN A 105 -1.68 3.04 6.72
CA ASN A 105 -0.51 2.97 5.85
C ASN A 105 0.79 2.78 6.64
N GLU A 106 0.96 3.51 7.74
CA GLU A 106 2.11 3.38 8.63
C GLU A 106 2.16 2.00 9.29
N GLY A 107 1.02 1.49 9.75
CA GLY A 107 0.89 0.15 10.32
C GLY A 107 1.27 -0.95 9.30
N GLN A 108 0.82 -0.82 8.05
CA GLN A 108 1.20 -1.73 6.97
C GLN A 108 2.70 -1.66 6.67
N ALA A 109 3.27 -0.45 6.60
CA ALA A 109 4.70 -0.26 6.36
C ALA A 109 5.54 -0.90 7.47
N LEU A 110 5.13 -0.74 8.73
CA LEU A 110 5.78 -1.37 9.89
C LEU A 110 5.67 -2.89 9.83
N LEU A 111 4.50 -3.43 9.49
CA LEU A 111 4.29 -4.87 9.34
C LEU A 111 5.24 -5.45 8.28
N ILE A 112 5.30 -4.84 7.10
CA ILE A 112 6.19 -5.25 6.00
C ILE A 112 7.66 -5.21 6.44
N THR A 113 8.05 -4.16 7.15
CA THR A 113 9.43 -4.00 7.62
C THR A 113 9.79 -5.09 8.62
N LYS A 114 8.91 -5.38 9.58
CA LYS A 114 9.13 -6.43 10.59
C LYS A 114 9.14 -7.83 9.98
N THR A 115 8.24 -8.15 9.06
CA THR A 115 8.23 -9.45 8.41
C THR A 115 9.46 -9.66 7.55
N LYS A 116 9.86 -8.66 6.74
CA LYS A 116 11.10 -8.74 5.96
C LYS A 116 12.35 -8.86 6.83
N ALA A 117 12.40 -8.16 7.97
CA ALA A 117 13.50 -8.29 8.91
C ALA A 117 13.58 -9.71 9.49
N ALA A 118 12.44 -10.27 9.94
CA ALA A 118 12.38 -11.63 10.45
C ALA A 118 12.72 -12.68 9.39
N GLU A 119 12.27 -12.50 8.14
CA GLU A 119 12.64 -13.37 7.02
C GLU A 119 14.14 -13.30 6.70
N ALA A 120 14.72 -12.09 6.71
CA ALA A 120 16.15 -11.89 6.48
C ALA A 120 16.99 -12.54 7.59
N GLU A 121 16.59 -12.39 8.86
CA GLU A 121 17.24 -13.04 10.00
C GLU A 121 17.15 -14.57 9.90
N GLY A 122 15.96 -15.11 9.60
CA GLY A 122 15.77 -16.55 9.40
C GLY A 122 16.63 -17.10 8.25
N ASN A 123 16.78 -16.34 7.16
CA ASN A 123 17.65 -16.73 6.05
C ASN A 123 19.14 -16.68 6.45
N ALA A 124 19.56 -15.66 7.20
CA ALA A 124 20.93 -15.55 7.70
C ALA A 124 21.30 -16.75 8.59
N ILE A 125 20.40 -17.16 9.49
CA ILE A 125 20.59 -18.35 10.34
C ILE A 125 20.74 -19.62 9.49
N LYS A 126 19.90 -19.81 8.47
CA LYS A 126 20.00 -20.97 7.57
C LYS A 126 21.34 -21.00 6.83
N ILE A 127 21.76 -19.87 6.27
CA ILE A 127 23.05 -19.75 5.57
C ILE A 127 24.20 -20.08 6.52
N SER A 128 24.17 -19.55 7.75
CA SER A 128 25.20 -19.83 8.76
C SER A 128 25.25 -21.31 9.14
N ALA A 129 24.10 -21.94 9.39
CA ALA A 129 24.02 -23.36 9.73
C ALA A 129 24.51 -24.27 8.60
N GLU A 130 24.20 -23.92 7.35
CA GLU A 130 24.68 -24.66 6.18
C GLU A 130 26.18 -24.49 5.98
N ALA A 131 26.71 -23.27 6.16
CA ALA A 131 28.15 -23.02 6.13
C ALA A 131 28.90 -23.82 7.21
N GLU A 132 28.37 -23.87 8.45
CA GLU A 132 28.96 -24.64 9.54
C GLU A 132 28.94 -26.15 9.25
N LYS A 133 27.83 -26.67 8.71
CA LYS A 133 27.72 -28.07 8.27
C LYS A 133 28.77 -28.41 7.22
N ILE A 134 28.93 -27.58 6.19
CA ILE A 134 29.94 -27.78 5.12
C ILE A 134 31.35 -27.74 5.72
N ALA A 135 31.63 -26.76 6.59
CA ALA A 135 32.93 -26.65 7.26
C ALA A 135 33.24 -27.88 8.14
N ALA A 136 32.24 -28.44 8.83
CA ALA A 136 32.40 -29.69 9.60
C ALA A 136 32.65 -30.90 8.68
N GLN A 137 31.93 -31.00 7.55
CA GLN A 137 32.13 -32.05 6.56
C GLN A 137 33.54 -32.02 5.95
N LEU A 138 34.00 -30.84 5.51
CA LEU A 138 35.35 -30.66 4.95
C LEU A 138 36.43 -31.00 5.98
N ARG A 139 36.25 -30.60 7.25
CA ARG A 139 37.16 -30.99 8.33
C ARG A 139 37.20 -32.51 8.51
N GLY A 140 36.04 -33.18 8.52
CA GLY A 140 35.96 -34.64 8.64
C GLY A 140 36.64 -35.37 7.48
N GLN A 141 36.42 -34.91 6.24
CA GLN A 141 37.09 -35.44 5.05
C GLN A 141 38.61 -35.23 5.11
N GLY A 142 39.07 -34.06 5.55
CA GLY A 142 40.49 -33.77 5.72
C GLY A 142 41.16 -34.69 6.74
N VAL A 143 40.51 -34.97 7.87
CA VAL A 143 41.02 -35.93 8.88
C VAL A 143 41.06 -37.36 8.32
N ALA A 144 40.05 -37.77 7.57
CA ALA A 144 40.02 -39.10 6.96
C ALA A 144 41.14 -39.28 5.92
N LEU A 145 41.32 -38.30 5.02
CA LEU A 145 42.38 -38.30 4.02
C LEU A 145 43.76 -38.26 4.69
N PHE A 146 43.94 -37.45 5.73
CA PHE A 146 45.17 -37.41 6.50
C PHE A 146 45.50 -38.78 7.10
N ARG A 147 44.52 -39.49 7.68
CA ARG A 147 44.72 -40.84 8.21
C ARG A 147 45.13 -41.84 7.14
N GLU A 148 44.57 -41.74 5.94
CA GLU A 148 44.93 -42.60 4.80
C GLU A 148 46.40 -42.38 4.38
N GLU A 149 46.80 -41.13 4.18
CA GLU A 149 48.17 -40.78 3.79
C GLU A 149 49.20 -41.15 4.86
N VAL A 150 48.86 -40.95 6.14
CA VAL A 150 49.68 -41.41 7.27
C VAL A 150 49.86 -42.92 7.24
N THR A 151 48.79 -43.69 7.00
CA THR A 151 48.86 -45.16 6.90
C THR A 151 49.73 -45.61 5.73
N LYS A 152 49.63 -44.95 4.56
CA LYS A 152 50.49 -45.23 3.40
C LYS A 152 51.96 -44.93 3.70
N GLY A 153 52.25 -43.78 4.31
CA GLY A 153 53.61 -43.40 4.70
C GLY A 153 54.22 -44.40 5.70
N MET A 154 53.43 -44.87 6.67
CA MET A 154 53.84 -45.90 7.62
C MET A 154 54.14 -47.23 6.94
N ALA A 155 53.28 -47.68 6.02
CA ALA A 155 53.51 -48.91 5.27
C ALA A 155 54.83 -48.84 4.48
N HIS A 156 55.11 -47.70 3.84
CA HIS A 156 56.36 -47.48 3.14
C HIS A 156 57.57 -47.51 4.08
N ALA A 157 57.51 -46.84 5.23
CA ALA A 157 58.60 -46.82 6.21
C ALA A 157 58.89 -48.21 6.80
N VAL A 158 57.86 -49.02 7.06
CA VAL A 158 58.02 -50.40 7.52
C VAL A 158 58.69 -51.27 6.45
N GLN A 159 58.30 -51.10 5.18
CA GLN A 159 58.91 -51.82 4.07
C GLN A 159 60.39 -51.45 3.88
N GLU A 160 60.71 -50.16 3.93
CA GLU A 160 62.08 -49.66 3.78
C GLU A 160 63.01 -50.16 4.91
N LEU A 161 62.53 -50.24 6.15
CA LEU A 161 63.30 -50.80 7.26
C LEU A 161 63.52 -52.31 7.11
N ALA A 162 62.49 -53.04 6.67
CA ALA A 162 62.60 -54.48 6.40
C ALA A 162 63.63 -54.77 5.30
N ASP A 163 63.62 -53.99 4.22
CA ASP A 163 64.57 -54.11 3.11
C ASP A 163 66.02 -53.80 3.53
N ASN A 164 66.21 -52.96 4.55
CA ASN A 164 67.51 -52.63 5.13
C ASN A 164 67.90 -53.49 6.36
N ASN A 165 67.18 -54.60 6.62
CA ASN A 165 67.47 -55.52 7.73
C ASN A 165 67.38 -54.87 9.14
N LEU A 166 66.63 -53.77 9.28
CA LEU A 166 66.34 -53.08 10.53
C LEU A 166 65.00 -53.54 11.11
N ASP A 167 64.87 -53.55 12.44
CA ASP A 167 63.65 -54.02 13.12
C ASP A 167 62.48 -53.03 12.94
N PRO A 168 61.35 -53.44 12.33
CA PRO A 168 60.15 -52.62 12.19
C PRO A 168 59.55 -52.12 13.51
N SER A 169 59.92 -52.72 14.65
CA SER A 169 59.52 -52.27 15.99
C SER A 169 59.83 -50.79 16.27
N LEU A 170 60.85 -50.23 15.61
CA LEU A 170 61.25 -48.84 15.74
C LEU A 170 60.17 -47.86 15.25
N VAL A 171 59.40 -48.22 14.22
CA VAL A 171 58.27 -47.40 13.70
C VAL A 171 57.11 -47.38 14.68
N TYR A 172 56.76 -48.54 15.24
CA TYR A 172 55.69 -48.62 16.24
C TYR A 172 56.03 -47.81 17.49
N PHE A 173 57.30 -47.80 17.91
CA PHE A 173 57.76 -46.97 19.02
C PHE A 173 57.66 -45.47 18.70
N SER A 174 58.10 -45.02 17.51
CA SER A 174 57.97 -43.61 17.14
C SER A 174 56.51 -43.16 17.10
N MET A 175 55.62 -43.99 16.52
CA MET A 175 54.18 -43.76 16.49
C MET A 175 53.58 -43.58 17.88
N TRP A 176 53.95 -44.46 18.82
CA TRP A 176 53.46 -44.36 20.20
C TRP A 176 53.93 -43.07 20.88
N THR A 177 55.20 -42.68 20.70
CA THR A 177 55.72 -41.42 21.27
C THR A 177 55.05 -40.18 20.68
N GLU A 178 54.69 -40.22 19.40
CA GLU A 178 54.01 -39.12 18.72
C GLU A 178 52.53 -39.02 19.11
N ALA A 179 51.84 -40.16 19.23
CA ALA A 179 50.46 -40.21 19.73
C ALA A 179 50.33 -39.65 21.16
N ILE A 180 51.32 -39.90 22.03
CA ILE A 180 51.36 -39.35 23.39
C ILE A 180 51.53 -37.83 23.38
N LYS A 181 52.30 -37.26 22.45
CA LYS A 181 52.48 -35.79 22.34
C LYS A 181 51.20 -35.03 22.01
N HIS A 182 50.24 -35.66 21.32
CA HIS A 182 48.96 -35.05 20.98
C HIS A 182 47.87 -35.19 22.05
N PHE A 183 48.15 -35.96 23.11
CA PHE A 183 47.24 -36.18 24.24
C PHE A 183 47.49 -35.24 25.42
N ALA A 184 48.64 -34.55 25.45
CA ALA A 184 49.04 -33.57 26.47
C ALA A 184 48.88 -32.13 25.94
#